data_AF-A0A350QLK2-F1
#
_entry.id   AF-A0A350QLK2-F1
#
_cell.length_a   1.000
_cell.length_b   1.000
_cell.length_c   1.000
_cell.angle_alpha   90.00
_cell.angle_beta   90.00
_cell.angle_gamma   90.00
#
_symmetry.space_group_name_H-M   'P 1'
#
loop_
_entity.id
_entity.type
_entity.pdbx_description
1 polymer ?
#
loop_
_entity_poly.entity_id
_entity_poly.type
_entity_poly.pdbx_seq_one_letter_code
_entity_poly.pdbx_strand_id
1 'polypeptide(L)'
;MLVGNPGQKRPYGDWFALTIWSNMPGVINMLGLIVLVLISSDPNLPLTTANYLSLNQLVLGLEPGQAWYAWAENFNLIFLWISGLFAVGLHCWSGYSTVKSALLGFLPLVVIYSLWAAFI
;
A
#
# COMPACT_ATOMS: atom_id res chain seq x y z
N MET A 1 -15.25 -18.74 -15.59
CA MET A 1 -14.07 -19.03 -14.74
C MET A 1 -13.39 -17.70 -14.43
N LEU A 2 -13.27 -17.32 -13.16
CA LEU A 2 -12.68 -16.02 -12.75
C LEU A 2 -11.14 -16.00 -12.84
N VAL A 3 -10.53 -17.13 -13.19
CA VAL A 3 -9.08 -17.32 -13.29
C VAL A 3 -8.73 -17.50 -14.76
N GLY A 4 -7.90 -16.60 -15.28
CA GLY A 4 -7.43 -16.58 -16.66
C GLY A 4 -6.42 -17.69 -16.94
N ASN A 5 -6.16 -17.95 -18.23
CA ASN A 5 -5.23 -19.00 -18.64
C ASN A 5 -3.76 -18.55 -18.46
N PRO A 6 -2.91 -19.37 -17.83
CA PRO A 6 -1.46 -19.14 -17.81
C PRO A 6 -0.91 -18.97 -19.22
N GLY A 7 -0.14 -17.90 -19.44
CA GLY A 7 0.49 -17.61 -20.74
C GLY A 7 -0.37 -16.84 -21.74
N GLN A 8 -1.62 -16.47 -21.39
CA GLN A 8 -2.40 -15.54 -22.21
C GLN A 8 -1.71 -14.17 -22.25
N LYS A 9 -1.30 -13.74 -23.46
CA LYS A 9 -0.75 -12.40 -23.66
C LYS A 9 -1.84 -11.37 -23.43
N ARG A 10 -1.55 -10.37 -22.61
CA ARG A 10 -2.43 -9.24 -22.32
C ARG A 10 -1.82 -7.95 -22.87
N PRO A 11 -2.61 -7.08 -23.50
CA PRO A 11 -2.12 -5.80 -23.97
C PRO A 11 -1.72 -4.89 -22.80
N TYR A 12 -0.97 -3.83 -23.09
CA TYR A 12 -0.58 -2.81 -22.10
C TYR A 12 -1.80 -2.24 -21.35
N GLY A 13 -2.91 -2.01 -22.06
CA GLY A 13 -4.13 -1.43 -21.47
C GLY A 13 -4.69 -2.23 -20.29
N ASP A 14 -4.61 -3.56 -20.34
CA ASP A 14 -5.02 -4.42 -19.23
C ASP A 14 -4.13 -4.14 -18.01
N TRP A 15 -2.81 -4.24 -18.16
CA TRP A 15 -1.86 -4.05 -17.05
C TRP A 15 -1.90 -2.64 -16.47
N PHE A 16 -2.10 -1.64 -17.33
CA PHE A 16 -2.33 -0.27 -16.90
C PHE A 16 -3.61 -0.16 -16.07
N ALA A 17 -4.73 -0.73 -16.56
CA ALA A 17 -5.98 -0.73 -15.82
C ALA A 17 -5.84 -1.44 -14.46
N LEU A 18 -5.18 -2.61 -14.40
CA LEU A 18 -4.90 -3.29 -13.13
C LEU A 18 -4.16 -2.40 -12.15
N THR A 19 -3.14 -1.68 -12.63
CA THR A 19 -2.33 -0.79 -11.80
C THR A 19 -3.16 0.36 -11.24
N ILE A 20 -3.95 1.03 -12.09
CA ILE A 20 -4.82 2.13 -11.67
C ILE A 20 -5.89 1.65 -10.68
N TRP A 21 -6.60 0.55 -10.99
CA TRP A 21 -7.65 0.03 -10.13
C TRP A 21 -7.12 -0.51 -8.80
N SER A 22 -5.92 -1.09 -8.79
CA SER A 22 -5.27 -1.51 -7.54
C SER A 22 -4.89 -0.31 -6.66
N ASN A 23 -4.70 0.87 -7.23
CA ASN A 23 -4.40 2.11 -6.49
C ASN A 23 -5.64 2.83 -5.92
N MET A 24 -6.86 2.37 -6.22
CA MET A 24 -8.09 2.98 -5.69
C MET A 24 -8.15 3.15 -4.17
N PRO A 25 -7.60 2.24 -3.33
CA PRO A 25 -7.49 2.48 -1.89
C PRO A 25 -6.77 3.79 -1.52
N GLY A 26 -5.85 4.26 -2.37
CA GLY A 26 -5.21 5.56 -2.20
C GLY A 26 -6.19 6.74 -2.26
N VAL A 27 -7.27 6.64 -3.04
CA VAL A 27 -8.33 7.66 -3.06
C VAL A 27 -9.07 7.67 -1.72
N ILE A 28 -9.36 6.49 -1.15
CA ILE A 28 -9.98 6.38 0.18
C ILE A 28 -9.08 7.01 1.24
N ASN A 29 -7.76 6.79 1.15
CA ASN A 29 -6.79 7.43 2.05
C ASN A 29 -6.87 8.96 2.01
N MET A 30 -6.92 9.53 0.80
CA MET A 30 -7.04 10.98 0.61
C MET A 30 -8.37 11.53 1.14
N LEU A 31 -9.48 10.82 0.93
CA LEU A 31 -10.77 11.19 1.49
C LEU A 31 -10.73 11.18 3.02
N GLY A 32 -10.10 10.17 3.64
CA GLY A 32 -9.92 10.14 5.08
C GLY A 32 -9.07 11.29 5.61
N LEU A 33 -8.00 11.68 4.90
CA LEU A 33 -7.21 12.87 5.24
C LEU A 33 -8.05 14.15 5.16
N ILE A 34 -8.87 14.31 4.10
CA ILE A 34 -9.78 15.46 3.97
C ILE A 34 -10.73 15.53 5.17
N VAL A 35 -11.36 14.40 5.53
CA VAL A 35 -12.27 14.35 6.69
C VAL A 35 -11.53 14.72 7.96
N LEU A 36 -10.33 14.18 8.18
CA LEU A 36 -9.53 14.42 9.38
C LEU A 36 -9.12 15.91 9.51
N VAL A 37 -8.77 16.56 8.41
CA VAL A 37 -8.50 18.00 8.39
C VAL A 37 -9.77 18.82 8.68
N LEU A 38 -10.91 18.46 8.07
CA LEU A 38 -12.17 19.20 8.25
C LEU A 38 -12.74 19.14 9.67
N ILE A 39 -12.48 18.05 10.40
CA ILE A 39 -12.93 17.90 11.79
C ILE A 39 -11.89 18.37 12.82
N SER A 40 -10.68 18.73 12.38
CA SER A 40 -9.63 19.19 13.29
C SER A 40 -10.03 20.51 13.94
N SER A 41 -9.88 20.59 15.26
CA SER A 41 -10.00 21.86 16.01
C SER A 41 -8.71 22.70 15.95
N ASP A 42 -7.59 22.11 15.52
CA ASP A 42 -6.30 22.79 15.41
C ASP A 42 -6.03 23.17 13.94
N PRO A 43 -5.83 24.47 13.64
CA PRO A 43 -5.44 24.92 12.31
C PRO A 43 -4.00 24.55 11.91
N ASN A 44 -3.13 24.17 12.86
CA ASN A 44 -1.71 23.88 12.64
C ASN A 44 -1.40 22.39 12.76
N LEU A 45 -2.05 21.58 11.92
CA LEU A 45 -1.80 20.15 11.89
C LEU A 45 -0.34 19.82 11.49
N PRO A 46 0.33 18.89 12.18
CA PRO A 46 1.64 18.40 11.77
C PRO A 46 1.61 17.79 10.37
N LEU A 47 2.70 17.92 9.60
CA LEU A 47 2.82 17.31 8.27
C LEU A 47 2.68 15.78 8.28
N THR A 48 3.04 15.14 9.40
CA THR A 48 2.89 13.69 9.62
C THR A 48 1.43 13.23 9.62
N THR A 49 0.47 14.16 9.82
CA THR A 49 -0.96 13.89 9.68
C THR A 49 -1.32 13.34 8.30
N ALA A 50 -0.57 13.67 7.26
CA ALA A 50 -0.75 13.10 5.92
C ALA A 50 -0.54 11.57 5.89
N ASN A 51 0.24 11.04 6.84
CA ASN A 51 0.51 9.62 7.03
C ASN A 51 -0.28 9.02 8.21
N TYR A 52 -1.49 9.51 8.49
CA TYR A 52 -2.32 9.03 9.61
C TYR A 52 -2.61 7.52 9.62
N LEU A 53 -2.51 6.82 8.48
CA LEU A 53 -2.61 5.36 8.39
C LEU A 53 -1.26 4.63 8.42
N SER A 54 -0.19 5.31 8.83
CA SER A 54 1.11 4.68 9.02
C SER A 54 1.10 3.75 10.22
N LEU A 55 1.99 2.77 10.22
CA LEU A 55 2.20 1.87 11.35
C LEU A 55 2.53 2.66 12.62
N ASN A 56 3.29 3.74 12.48
CA ASN A 56 3.63 4.59 13.60
C ASN A 56 2.39 5.26 14.21
N GLN A 57 1.58 5.92 13.39
CA GLN A 57 0.39 6.64 13.86
C GLN A 57 -0.70 5.70 14.40
N LEU A 58 -0.81 4.48 13.85
CA LEU A 58 -1.84 3.52 14.25
C LEU A 58 -1.46 2.68 15.47
N VAL A 59 -0.17 2.39 15.69
CA VAL A 59 0.26 1.37 16.66
C VAL A 59 1.43 1.80 17.54
N LEU A 60 2.50 2.37 16.96
CA LEU A 60 3.77 2.52 17.71
C LEU A 60 3.90 3.84 18.47
N GLY A 61 3.35 4.94 17.96
CA GLY A 61 3.40 6.25 18.61
C GLY A 61 4.81 6.77 18.89
N LEU A 62 5.79 6.44 18.04
CA LEU A 62 7.17 6.87 18.18
C LEU A 62 7.29 8.39 17.95
N GLU A 63 8.20 9.01 18.69
CA GLU A 63 8.54 10.42 18.53
C GLU A 63 9.66 10.63 17.49
N PRO A 64 9.70 11.79 16.81
CA PRO A 64 10.79 12.12 15.91
C PRO A 64 12.17 12.00 16.59
N GLY A 65 13.09 11.29 15.94
CA GLY A 65 14.45 11.04 16.46
C GLY A 65 14.63 9.69 17.16
N GLN A 66 13.53 8.99 17.47
CA GLN A 66 13.61 7.60 17.93
C GLN A 66 14.00 6.65 16.80
N ALA A 67 14.70 5.55 17.14
CA ALA A 67 14.93 4.47 16.19
C ALA A 67 13.58 3.97 15.64
N TRP A 68 13.57 3.51 14.38
CA TRP A 68 12.38 3.04 13.67
C TRP A 68 11.30 4.08 13.36
N TYR A 69 11.35 5.32 13.88
CA TYR A 69 10.35 6.35 13.63
C TYR A 69 10.11 6.53 12.13
N ALA A 70 11.15 6.84 11.35
CA ALA A 70 11.01 7.11 9.93
C ALA A 70 10.49 5.90 9.16
N TRP A 71 10.90 4.69 9.53
CA TRP A 71 10.46 3.45 8.89
C TRP A 71 8.97 3.21 9.14
N ALA A 72 8.53 3.29 10.39
CA ALA A 72 7.15 3.06 10.78
C ALA A 72 6.21 4.17 10.30
N GLU A 73 6.68 5.43 10.28
CA GLU A 73 5.91 6.58 9.81
C GLU A 73 5.65 6.52 8.30
N ASN A 74 6.57 5.91 7.54
CA ASN A 74 6.41 5.73 6.10
C ASN A 74 5.72 4.42 5.73
N PHE A 75 5.63 3.42 6.63
CA PHE A 75 4.91 2.18 6.33
C PHE A 75 3.40 2.37 6.48
N ASN A 76 2.70 2.61 5.37
CA ASN A 76 1.27 2.91 5.38
C ASN A 76 0.40 1.66 5.12
N LEU A 77 -0.69 1.50 5.88
CA LEU A 77 -1.67 0.42 5.73
C LEU A 77 -2.22 0.32 4.30
N ILE A 78 -2.36 1.45 3.60
CA ILE A 78 -2.88 1.50 2.23
C ILE A 78 -2.02 0.69 1.26
N PHE A 79 -0.71 0.58 1.49
CA PHE A 79 0.17 -0.20 0.64
C PHE A 79 -0.15 -1.69 0.68
N LEU A 80 -0.55 -2.20 1.85
CA LEU A 80 -1.00 -3.59 1.99
C LEU A 80 -2.26 -3.85 1.16
N TRP A 81 -3.17 -2.89 1.14
CA TRP A 81 -4.41 -2.99 0.38
C TRP A 81 -4.16 -2.96 -1.13
N ILE A 82 -3.30 -2.04 -1.60
CA ILE A 82 -2.89 -1.93 -3.00
C ILE A 82 -2.19 -3.22 -3.46
N SER A 83 -1.20 -3.71 -2.70
CA SER A 83 -0.50 -4.96 -3.01
C SER A 83 -1.43 -6.18 -3.00
N GLY A 84 -2.41 -6.21 -2.09
CA GLY A 84 -3.43 -7.25 -2.03
C GLY A 84 -4.32 -7.27 -3.26
N LEU A 85 -4.84 -6.11 -3.68
CA LEU A 85 -5.64 -5.99 -4.90
C LEU A 85 -4.83 -6.37 -6.15
N PHE A 86 -3.58 -5.94 -6.21
CA PHE A 86 -2.69 -6.29 -7.31
C PHE A 86 -2.42 -7.80 -7.37
N ALA A 87 -2.18 -8.44 -6.22
CA ALA A 87 -2.03 -9.90 -6.13
C ALA A 87 -3.30 -10.65 -6.57
N VAL A 88 -4.48 -10.18 -6.16
CA VAL A 88 -5.76 -10.75 -6.60
C VAL A 88 -5.91 -10.60 -8.11
N GLY A 89 -5.63 -9.43 -8.66
CA GLY A 89 -5.65 -9.19 -10.11
C GLY A 89 -4.70 -10.12 -10.87
N LEU A 90 -3.46 -10.28 -10.38
CA LEU A 90 -2.48 -11.22 -10.93
C LEU A 90 -3.00 -12.66 -10.94
N HIS A 91 -3.59 -13.11 -9.83
CA HIS A 91 -4.19 -14.44 -9.73
C HIS A 91 -5.31 -14.63 -10.77
N CYS A 92 -6.26 -13.70 -10.80
CA CYS A 92 -7.40 -13.74 -11.71
C CYS A 92 -6.98 -13.64 -13.18
N TRP A 93 -5.88 -12.96 -13.51
CA TRP A 93 -5.54 -12.66 -14.90
C TRP A 93 -4.49 -13.58 -15.51
N SER A 94 -3.57 -14.09 -14.70
CA SER A 94 -2.44 -14.92 -15.15
C SER A 94 -2.59 -16.40 -14.80
N GLY A 95 -3.61 -16.79 -14.02
CA GLY A 95 -3.80 -18.18 -13.61
C GLY A 95 -2.71 -18.72 -12.68
N TYR A 96 -1.90 -17.85 -12.10
CA TYR A 96 -0.90 -18.23 -11.09
C TYR A 96 -1.58 -18.70 -9.80
N SER A 97 -0.91 -19.55 -9.02
CA SER A 97 -1.41 -19.92 -7.70
C SER A 97 -1.51 -18.71 -6.78
N THR A 98 -2.43 -18.74 -5.82
CA THR A 98 -2.63 -17.65 -4.85
C THR A 98 -1.33 -17.24 -4.16
N VAL A 99 -0.50 -18.22 -3.77
CA VAL A 99 0.80 -17.97 -3.13
C VAL A 99 1.75 -17.24 -4.08
N LYS A 100 1.86 -17.69 -5.34
CA LYS A 100 2.74 -17.05 -6.32
C LYS A 100 2.31 -15.61 -6.61
N SER A 101 1.01 -15.37 -6.74
CA SER A 101 0.48 -14.02 -6.96
C SER A 101 0.68 -13.11 -5.76
N ALA A 102 0.50 -13.63 -4.54
CA ALA A 102 0.78 -12.88 -3.32
C ALA A 102 2.27 -12.50 -3.21
N LEU A 103 3.17 -13.47 -3.41
CA LEU A 103 4.62 -13.20 -3.41
C LEU A 103 4.99 -12.10 -4.41
N LEU A 104 4.48 -12.17 -5.65
CA LEU A 104 4.76 -11.16 -6.66
C LEU A 104 4.13 -9.80 -6.35
N GLY A 105 2.89 -9.75 -5.86
CA GLY A 105 2.19 -8.50 -5.56
C GLY A 105 2.74 -7.76 -4.34
N PHE A 106 3.24 -8.49 -3.35
CA PHE A 106 3.88 -7.92 -2.15
C PHE A 106 5.40 -7.76 -2.30
N LEU A 107 6.02 -8.31 -3.35
CA LEU A 107 7.47 -8.29 -3.53
C LEU A 107 8.08 -6.88 -3.38
N PRO A 108 7.56 -5.83 -4.04
CA PRO A 108 8.18 -4.50 -3.94
C PRO A 108 8.14 -3.96 -2.50
N LEU A 109 7.01 -4.16 -1.81
CA LEU A 109 6.82 -3.72 -0.43
C LEU A 109 7.81 -4.42 0.50
N VAL A 110 7.89 -5.75 0.43
CA VAL A 110 8.79 -6.54 1.27
C VAL A 110 10.24 -6.15 1.01
N VAL A 111 10.66 -6.08 -0.26
CA VAL A 111 12.05 -5.74 -0.60
C VAL A 111 12.43 -4.36 -0.06
N ILE A 112 11.63 -3.32 -0.33
CA ILE A 112 11.97 -1.95 0.07
C ILE A 112 12.02 -1.82 1.59
N TYR A 113 11.01 -2.27 2.31
CA TYR A 113 10.94 -2.07 3.76
C TYR A 113 11.85 -3.00 4.54
N SER A 114 12.08 -4.24 4.08
CA SER A 114 13.06 -5.13 4.73
C SER A 114 14.49 -4.66 4.51
N LEU A 115 14.83 -4.15 3.32
CA LEU A 115 16.16 -3.57 3.08
C LEU A 115 16.38 -2.33 3.94
N TRP A 116 15.41 -1.42 4.01
CA TRP A 116 15.53 -0.24 4.87
C TRP A 116 15.69 -0.65 6.34
N ALA A 117 14.87 -1.60 6.83
CA ALA A 117 14.95 -2.11 8.19
C ALA A 117 16.34 -2.67 8.56
N ALA A 118 17.08 -3.24 7.59
CA ALA A 118 18.41 -3.78 7.82
C ALA A 118 19.49 -2.72 8.09
N PHE A 119 19.21 -1.44 7.82
CA PHE A 119 20.14 -0.31 8.05
C PHE A 119 19.73 0.61 9.22
N ILE A 120 18.75 0.20 10.03
CA ILE A 120 18.30 0.92 11.23
C ILE A 120 19.02 0.37 12.45
#